data_AF-A0A968GSK9-F1
#
_entry.id   AF-A0A968GSK9-F1
#
_cell.length_a   1.000
_cell.length_b   1.000
_cell.length_c   1.000
_cell.angle_alpha   90.00
_cell.angle_beta   90.00
_cell.angle_gamma   90.00
#
_symmetry.space_group_name_H-M   'P 1'
#
loop_
_entity.id
_entity.type
_entity.pdbx_description
1 polymer ?
#
loop_
_entity_poly.entity_id
_entity_poly.type
_entity_poly.pdbx_seq_one_letter_code
_entity_poly.pdbx_strand_id
1 'polypeptide(L)'
;MSSIKLDTEILEALGLDAKIYLPKIYDGLCELVKERLELPKMRKKQQKEEVKYAYDKVKEDVIEDCLPDGIRKFPQDFYSKGNYEELEFESFSTNGKPLTSDAFFNRYQMKTEGGETIIELDSEVKAEFVEILSRHSTYQIKIPIKEKTVELILKNYNTYIKELKTHLEVNAKEKLHDWALAEKMAKEILEEFGVDTNRFL
;
A
#
# COMPACT_ATOMS: atom_id res chain seq x y z
N MET A 1 -28.02 -38.90 33.50
CA MET A 1 -27.19 -40.03 33.00
C MET A 1 -26.12 -39.40 32.11
N SER A 2 -24.84 -39.57 32.41
CA SER A 2 -23.78 -38.98 31.56
C SER A 2 -23.73 -39.74 30.23
N SER A 3 -23.40 -39.05 29.13
CA SER A 3 -23.29 -39.65 27.78
C SER A 3 -22.42 -40.91 27.79
N ILE A 4 -21.28 -40.83 28.48
CA ILE A 4 -20.32 -41.93 28.62
C ILE A 4 -20.94 -43.19 29.24
N LYS A 5 -21.87 -43.03 30.20
CA LYS A 5 -22.52 -44.17 30.87
C LYS A 5 -23.46 -44.91 29.91
N LEU A 6 -24.22 -44.18 29.10
CA LEU A 6 -25.08 -44.75 28.08
C LEU A 6 -24.26 -45.47 27.01
N ASP A 7 -23.20 -44.84 26.51
CA ASP A 7 -22.35 -45.40 25.46
C ASP A 7 -21.61 -46.67 25.92
N THR A 8 -21.22 -46.71 27.21
CA THR A 8 -20.64 -47.90 27.85
C THR A 8 -21.64 -49.06 27.88
N GLU A 9 -22.86 -48.80 28.38
CA GLU A 9 -23.93 -49.82 28.45
C GLU A 9 -24.31 -50.35 27.04
N ILE A 10 -24.30 -49.49 26.02
CA ILE A 10 -24.53 -49.89 24.62
C ILE A 10 -23.43 -50.81 24.09
N LEU A 11 -22.15 -50.47 24.30
CA LEU A 11 -21.04 -51.30 23.83
C LEU A 11 -21.00 -52.67 24.54
N GLU A 12 -21.26 -52.69 25.84
CA GLU A 12 -21.34 -53.92 26.62
C GLU A 12 -22.51 -54.81 26.15
N ALA A 13 -23.68 -54.22 25.85
CA ALA A 13 -24.82 -54.95 25.30
C ALA A 13 -24.55 -55.56 23.90
N LEU A 14 -23.62 -54.97 23.14
CA LEU A 14 -23.15 -55.49 21.85
C LEU A 14 -22.02 -56.52 21.99
N GLY A 15 -21.61 -56.86 23.22
CA GLY A 15 -20.52 -57.81 23.50
C GLY A 15 -19.11 -57.24 23.27
N LEU A 16 -18.96 -55.90 23.25
CA LEU A 16 -17.70 -55.21 23.04
C LEU A 16 -17.15 -54.66 24.36
N ASP A 17 -15.82 -54.71 24.54
CA ASP A 17 -15.17 -54.13 25.72
C ASP A 17 -15.13 -52.59 25.62
N ALA A 18 -16.02 -51.94 26.36
CA ALA A 18 -16.14 -50.49 26.39
C ALA A 18 -14.82 -49.79 26.76
N LYS A 19 -13.94 -50.40 27.59
CA LYS A 19 -12.65 -49.78 27.95
C LYS A 19 -11.69 -49.70 26.77
N ILE A 20 -11.83 -50.60 25.79
CA ILE A 20 -10.98 -50.66 24.60
C ILE A 20 -11.59 -49.84 23.46
N TYR A 21 -12.89 -49.98 23.22
CA TYR A 21 -13.54 -49.42 22.03
C TYR A 21 -14.03 -47.99 22.21
N LEU A 22 -14.48 -47.61 23.40
CA LEU A 22 -15.01 -46.27 23.64
C LEU A 22 -13.96 -45.17 23.40
N PRO A 23 -12.72 -45.24 23.92
CA PRO A 23 -11.68 -44.26 23.60
C PRO A 23 -11.39 -44.18 22.10
N LYS A 24 -11.26 -45.32 21.41
CA LYS A 24 -10.98 -45.35 19.97
C LYS A 24 -12.09 -44.72 19.13
N ILE A 25 -13.35 -44.94 19.51
CA ILE A 25 -14.50 -44.34 18.83
C ILE A 25 -14.50 -42.83 19.04
N TYR A 26 -14.29 -42.37 20.28
CA TYR A 26 -14.26 -40.95 20.60
C TYR A 26 -13.07 -40.24 19.94
N ASP A 27 -11.87 -40.83 19.97
CA ASP A 27 -10.68 -40.31 19.31
C ASP A 27 -10.90 -40.21 17.79
N GLY A 28 -11.42 -41.29 17.17
CA GLY A 28 -11.74 -41.29 15.75
C GLY A 28 -12.81 -40.27 15.37
N LEU A 29 -13.85 -40.09 16.20
CA LEU A 29 -14.86 -39.05 16.00
C LEU A 29 -14.26 -37.65 16.13
N CYS A 30 -13.38 -37.43 17.11
CA CYS A 30 -12.68 -36.17 17.30
C CYS A 30 -11.78 -35.85 16.10
N GLU A 31 -11.04 -36.82 15.57
CA GLU A 31 -10.23 -36.66 14.36
C GLU A 31 -11.09 -36.34 13.14
N LEU A 32 -12.18 -37.08 12.90
CA LEU A 32 -13.09 -36.82 11.78
C LEU A 32 -13.72 -35.43 11.85
N VAL A 33 -14.12 -34.98 13.04
CA VAL A 33 -14.64 -33.62 13.25
C VAL A 33 -13.55 -32.58 13.02
N LYS A 34 -12.34 -32.81 13.51
CA LYS A 34 -11.20 -31.90 13.31
C LYS A 34 -10.85 -31.76 11.83
N GLU A 35 -10.70 -32.87 11.10
CA GLU A 35 -10.46 -32.86 9.66
C GLU A 35 -11.56 -32.13 8.90
N ARG A 36 -12.83 -32.40 9.23
CA ARG A 36 -13.98 -31.73 8.60
C ARG A 36 -13.98 -30.22 8.81
N LEU A 37 -13.46 -29.73 9.93
CA LEU A 37 -13.36 -28.30 10.24
C LEU A 37 -12.09 -27.65 9.70
N GLU A 38 -10.98 -28.36 9.64
CA GLU A 38 -9.67 -27.84 9.22
C GLU A 38 -9.52 -27.83 7.69
N LEU A 39 -9.93 -28.90 6.99
CA LEU A 39 -9.78 -29.00 5.54
C LEU A 39 -10.44 -27.83 4.78
N PRO A 40 -11.68 -27.38 5.11
CA PRO A 40 -12.27 -26.22 4.44
C PRO A 40 -11.50 -24.93 4.71
N LYS A 41 -10.91 -24.76 5.91
CA LYS A 41 -10.10 -23.58 6.25
C LYS A 41 -8.80 -23.57 5.44
N MET A 42 -8.13 -24.71 5.33
CA MET A 42 -6.91 -24.85 4.52
C MET A 42 -7.19 -24.58 3.04
N ARG A 43 -8.27 -25.15 2.48
CA ARG A 43 -8.68 -24.87 1.09
C ARG A 43 -8.95 -23.39 0.84
N LYS A 44 -9.69 -22.73 1.73
CA LYS A 44 -9.94 -21.27 1.63
C LYS A 44 -8.65 -20.45 1.72
N LYS A 45 -7.69 -20.88 2.55
CA LYS A 45 -6.39 -20.22 2.67
C LYS A 45 -5.59 -20.35 1.37
N GLN A 46 -5.48 -21.57 0.83
CA GLN A 46 -4.79 -21.82 -0.44
C GLN A 46 -5.40 -21.02 -1.60
N GLN A 47 -6.73 -21.03 -1.74
CA GLN A 47 -7.39 -20.24 -2.78
C GLN A 47 -7.10 -18.74 -2.65
N LYS A 48 -7.07 -18.20 -1.42
CA LYS A 48 -6.70 -16.79 -1.20
C LYS A 48 -5.24 -16.50 -1.58
N GLU A 49 -4.33 -17.42 -1.26
CA GLU A 49 -2.92 -17.31 -1.61
C GLU A 49 -2.71 -17.38 -3.13
N GLU A 50 -3.40 -18.29 -3.82
CA GLU A 50 -3.37 -18.40 -5.28
C GLU A 50 -3.91 -17.14 -5.96
N VAL A 51 -5.05 -16.61 -5.50
CA VAL A 51 -5.63 -15.35 -6.04
C VAL A 51 -4.68 -14.18 -5.80
N LYS A 52 -4.09 -14.09 -4.61
CA LYS A 52 -3.11 -13.05 -4.30
C LYS A 52 -1.89 -13.16 -5.21
N TYR A 53 -1.34 -14.37 -5.37
CA TYR A 53 -0.19 -14.61 -6.24
C TYR A 53 -0.49 -14.22 -7.70
N ALA A 54 -1.66 -14.59 -8.22
CA ALA A 54 -2.08 -14.20 -9.56
C ALA A 54 -2.21 -12.67 -9.69
N TYR A 55 -2.79 -11.99 -8.70
CA TYR A 55 -2.89 -10.54 -8.67
C TYR A 55 -1.52 -9.85 -8.62
N ASP A 56 -0.62 -10.33 -7.75
CA ASP A 56 0.73 -9.79 -7.60
C ASP A 56 1.53 -9.96 -8.91
N LYS A 57 1.37 -11.09 -9.60
CA LYS A 57 1.99 -11.31 -10.92
C LYS A 57 1.46 -10.34 -11.97
N VAL A 58 0.15 -10.11 -12.02
CA VAL A 58 -0.42 -9.12 -12.95
C VAL A 58 0.11 -7.71 -12.61
N LYS A 59 0.27 -7.39 -11.32
CA LYS A 59 0.86 -6.12 -10.89
C LYS A 59 2.28 -5.95 -11.41
N GLU A 60 3.12 -6.99 -11.30
CA GLU A 60 4.48 -7.00 -11.86
C GLU A 60 4.45 -6.75 -13.38
N ASP A 61 3.60 -7.46 -14.12
CA ASP A 61 3.45 -7.27 -15.57
C ASP A 61 3.01 -5.83 -15.90
N VAL A 62 2.11 -5.22 -15.11
CA VAL A 62 1.67 -3.83 -15.31
C VAL A 62 2.83 -2.85 -15.03
N ILE A 63 3.64 -3.11 -14.01
CA ILE A 63 4.83 -2.29 -13.70
C ILE A 63 5.84 -2.39 -14.85
N GLU A 64 6.14 -3.59 -15.35
CA GLU A 64 7.08 -3.76 -16.47
C GLU A 64 6.61 -3.06 -17.74
N ASP A 65 5.32 -3.11 -18.06
CA ASP A 65 4.75 -2.47 -19.25
C ASP A 65 4.68 -0.94 -19.14
N CYS A 66 4.26 -0.43 -17.98
CA CYS A 66 3.97 1.00 -17.80
C CYS A 66 5.16 1.81 -17.27
N LEU A 67 6.07 1.16 -16.53
CA LEU A 67 7.18 1.78 -15.79
C LEU A 67 8.49 0.99 -15.98
N PRO A 68 8.94 0.72 -17.22
CA PRO A 68 10.16 -0.07 -17.47
C PRO A 68 11.42 0.57 -16.86
N ASP A 69 11.47 1.91 -16.84
CA ASP A 69 12.57 2.69 -16.26
C ASP A 69 12.24 3.24 -14.84
N GLY A 70 11.10 2.82 -14.27
CA GLY A 70 10.55 3.36 -13.03
C GLY A 70 9.87 4.74 -13.19
N ILE A 71 9.51 5.34 -12.06
CA ILE A 71 8.89 6.67 -12.01
C ILE A 71 9.93 7.78 -12.15
N ARG A 72 9.56 8.85 -12.87
CA ARG A 72 10.37 10.07 -12.99
C ARG A 72 10.67 10.68 -11.63
N LYS A 73 11.91 11.13 -11.44
CA LYS A 73 12.42 11.66 -10.17
C LYS A 73 11.96 13.10 -9.98
N PHE A 74 11.16 13.32 -8.94
CA PHE A 74 10.85 14.65 -8.48
C PHE A 74 12.04 15.24 -7.69
N PRO A 75 12.38 16.53 -7.87
CA PRO A 75 11.78 17.52 -8.79
C PRO A 75 12.49 17.62 -10.15
N GLN A 76 13.69 17.04 -10.28
CA GLN A 76 14.62 17.21 -11.40
C GLN A 76 13.96 16.97 -12.77
N ASP A 77 13.26 15.83 -12.92
CA ASP A 77 12.73 15.38 -14.20
C ASP A 77 11.51 16.20 -14.69
N PHE A 78 11.01 17.09 -13.84
CA PHE A 78 9.83 17.91 -14.10
C PHE A 78 10.16 19.37 -14.40
N TYR A 79 11.44 19.74 -14.37
CA TYR A 79 11.90 21.05 -14.83
C TYR A 79 12.24 21.01 -16.32
N SER A 80 11.50 21.76 -17.14
CA SER A 80 11.58 21.69 -18.60
C SER A 80 12.29 22.88 -19.27
N LYS A 81 12.76 23.87 -18.50
CA LYS A 81 13.32 25.13 -19.04
C LYS A 81 14.86 25.18 -19.10
N GLY A 82 15.53 24.09 -18.74
CA GLY A 82 16.99 24.02 -18.71
C GLY A 82 17.47 22.95 -17.74
N ASN A 83 18.68 23.13 -17.21
CA ASN A 83 19.24 22.25 -16.20
C ASN A 83 18.75 22.66 -14.80
N TYR A 84 18.14 21.72 -14.06
CA TYR A 84 17.64 22.00 -12.71
C TYR A 84 18.79 22.33 -11.74
N GLU A 85 19.97 21.75 -11.92
CA GLU A 85 21.12 21.97 -11.02
C GLU A 85 21.68 23.40 -11.10
N GLU A 86 21.37 24.14 -12.17
CA GLU A 86 21.82 25.52 -12.38
C GLU A 86 20.87 26.56 -11.76
N LEU A 87 19.79 26.12 -11.11
CA LEU A 87 18.87 27.00 -10.42
C LEU A 87 19.47 27.52 -9.09
N GLU A 88 18.94 28.66 -8.65
CA GLU A 88 19.20 29.18 -7.31
C GLU A 88 18.19 28.60 -6.32
N PHE A 89 18.67 28.19 -5.15
CA PHE A 89 17.88 27.47 -4.15
C PHE A 89 17.92 28.11 -2.77
N GLU A 90 16.78 28.13 -2.10
CA GLU A 90 16.68 28.18 -0.64
C GLU A 90 16.91 26.77 -0.08
N SER A 91 17.77 26.63 0.94
CA SER A 91 18.10 25.33 1.53
C SER A 91 17.69 25.25 2.99
N PHE A 92 17.00 24.18 3.35
CA PHE A 92 16.53 23.92 4.70
C PHE A 92 17.02 22.56 5.18
N SER A 93 17.45 22.47 6.44
CA SER A 93 17.81 21.19 7.06
C SER A 93 16.57 20.51 7.60
N THR A 94 16.50 19.18 7.46
CA THR A 94 15.39 18.38 7.96
C THR A 94 15.91 17.12 8.66
N ASN A 95 15.02 16.41 9.35
CA ASN A 95 15.33 15.16 10.04
C ASN A 95 15.09 13.91 9.15
N GLY A 96 14.89 14.09 7.84
CA GLY A 96 14.63 12.99 6.90
C GLY A 96 13.23 12.36 7.04
N LYS A 97 12.33 12.94 7.85
CA LYS A 97 10.95 12.47 7.99
C LYS A 97 10.02 13.22 7.03
N PRO A 98 8.93 12.59 6.58
CA PRO A 98 7.88 13.26 5.82
C PRO A 98 7.33 14.46 6.58
N LEU A 99 7.04 15.52 5.84
CA LEU A 99 6.47 16.77 6.34
C LEU A 99 5.07 16.98 5.77
N THR A 100 4.18 17.55 6.58
CA THR A 100 2.86 18.02 6.17
C THR A 100 2.76 19.53 6.34
N SER A 101 2.03 20.21 5.46
CA SER A 101 1.82 21.65 5.56
C SER A 101 0.60 21.98 6.43
N ASP A 102 0.74 22.94 7.33
CA ASP A 102 -0.36 23.55 8.07
C ASP A 102 -0.35 25.07 7.89
N ALA A 103 -1.51 25.67 7.62
CA ALA A 103 -1.62 27.10 7.36
C ALA A 103 -1.85 27.86 8.68
N PHE A 104 -0.92 28.76 9.02
CA PHE A 104 -0.97 29.57 10.23
C PHE A 104 -0.53 31.01 9.94
N PHE A 105 -1.41 31.99 10.17
CA PHE A 105 -1.13 33.42 9.99
C PHE A 105 -0.48 33.76 8.63
N ASN A 106 -1.10 33.34 7.52
CA ASN A 106 -0.60 33.55 6.14
C ASN A 106 0.79 32.96 5.87
N ARG A 107 1.25 32.02 6.71
CA ARG A 107 2.45 31.20 6.49
C ARG A 107 2.08 29.74 6.51
N TYR A 108 2.93 28.93 5.91
CA TYR A 108 2.82 27.48 5.86
C TYR A 108 3.91 26.88 6.74
N GLN A 109 3.49 26.18 7.79
CA GLN A 109 4.36 25.46 8.69
C GLN A 109 4.48 24.01 8.23
N MET A 110 5.69 23.60 7.88
CA MET A 110 5.98 22.22 7.51
C MET A 110 6.30 21.44 8.78
N LYS A 111 5.40 20.52 9.16
CA LYS A 111 5.44 19.78 10.42
C LYS A 111 5.74 18.32 10.19
N THR A 112 6.43 17.70 11.14
CA THR A 112 6.51 16.24 11.20
C THR A 112 5.19 15.66 11.74
N GLU A 113 5.02 14.34 11.65
CA GLU A 113 3.89 13.62 12.28
C GLU A 113 3.77 13.90 13.79
N GLY A 114 4.89 14.20 14.47
CA GLY A 114 4.91 14.58 15.89
C GLY A 114 4.45 16.02 16.18
N GLY A 115 4.08 16.79 15.15
CA GLY A 115 3.63 18.19 15.27
C GLY A 115 4.76 19.22 15.37
N GLU A 116 6.02 18.80 15.32
CA GLU A 116 7.19 19.68 15.33
C GLU A 116 7.33 20.41 13.98
N THR A 117 7.33 21.74 14.01
CA THR A 117 7.59 22.59 12.83
C THR A 117 9.08 22.60 12.48
N ILE A 118 9.41 22.23 11.24
CA ILE A 118 10.79 22.16 10.71
C ILE A 118 11.08 23.33 9.76
N ILE A 119 10.11 23.75 8.95
CA ILE A 119 10.27 24.80 7.95
C ILE A 119 9.06 25.73 8.00
N GLU A 120 9.27 27.04 7.86
CA GLU A 120 8.20 28.02 7.62
C GLU A 120 8.35 28.63 6.22
N LEU A 121 7.27 28.63 5.46
CA LEU A 121 7.20 29.17 4.10
C LEU A 121 6.09 30.23 4.01
N ASP A 122 6.27 31.18 3.11
CA ASP A 122 5.30 32.25 2.83
C ASP A 122 4.42 31.95 1.59
N SER A 123 4.62 30.78 0.97
CA SER A 123 3.98 30.39 -0.28
C SER A 123 3.41 28.98 -0.20
N GLU A 124 2.14 28.84 -0.59
CA GLU A 124 1.43 27.55 -0.65
C GLU A 124 2.10 26.60 -1.65
N VAL A 125 2.50 27.15 -2.80
CA VAL A 125 3.17 26.41 -3.87
C VAL A 125 4.50 25.84 -3.38
N LYS A 126 5.28 26.62 -2.63
CA LYS A 126 6.51 26.12 -2.01
C LYS A 126 6.20 25.05 -0.97
N ALA A 127 5.12 25.18 -0.20
CA ALA A 127 4.72 24.20 0.81
C ALA A 127 4.36 22.85 0.18
N GLU A 128 3.55 22.85 -0.89
CA GLU A 128 3.21 21.64 -1.66
C GLU A 128 4.46 20.95 -2.20
N PHE A 129 5.39 21.73 -2.76
CA PHE A 129 6.67 21.22 -3.26
C PHE A 129 7.49 20.51 -2.17
N VAL A 130 7.57 21.11 -0.98
CA VAL A 130 8.28 20.51 0.15
C VAL A 130 7.59 19.25 0.64
N GLU A 131 6.26 19.25 0.70
CA GLU A 131 5.49 18.09 1.12
C GLU A 131 5.80 16.89 0.21
N ILE A 132 5.76 17.07 -1.11
CA ILE A 132 6.09 16.03 -2.08
C ILE A 132 7.56 15.58 -1.93
N LEU A 133 8.49 16.53 -1.86
CA LEU A 133 9.92 16.21 -1.76
C LEU A 133 10.28 15.45 -0.47
N SER A 134 9.66 15.83 0.65
CA SER A 134 9.92 15.27 1.98
C SER A 134 9.49 13.81 2.15
N ARG A 135 8.67 13.28 1.23
CA ARG A 135 8.28 11.86 1.22
C ARG A 135 9.46 10.93 1.00
N HIS A 136 10.49 11.43 0.31
CA HIS A 136 11.76 10.76 0.22
C HIS A 136 12.64 11.16 1.41
N SER A 137 13.38 10.21 1.97
CA SER A 137 14.28 10.47 3.09
C SER A 137 15.44 11.38 2.68
N THR A 138 15.22 12.69 2.79
CA THR A 138 16.22 13.72 2.50
C THR A 138 16.47 14.55 3.75
N TYR A 139 17.74 14.76 4.11
CA TYR A 139 18.15 15.60 5.25
C TYR A 139 18.30 17.09 4.90
N GLN A 140 18.23 17.41 3.61
CA GLN A 140 18.27 18.77 3.10
C GLN A 140 17.22 18.93 2.01
N ILE A 141 16.38 19.94 2.15
CA ILE A 141 15.37 20.31 1.18
C ILE A 141 15.83 21.58 0.47
N LYS A 142 15.91 21.51 -0.86
CA LYS A 142 16.28 22.63 -1.74
C LYS A 142 15.06 23.06 -2.54
N ILE A 143 14.67 24.33 -2.39
CA ILE A 143 13.50 24.91 -3.05
C ILE A 143 13.97 25.99 -4.02
N PRO A 144 13.61 25.95 -5.31
CA PRO A 144 13.91 27.04 -6.23
C PRO A 144 13.40 28.40 -5.70
N ILE A 145 14.24 29.43 -5.71
CA ILE A 145 13.86 30.77 -5.21
C ILE A 145 12.67 31.33 -6.00
N LYS A 146 12.67 31.14 -7.32
CA LYS A 146 11.64 31.67 -8.23
C LYS A 146 10.38 30.81 -8.14
N GLU A 147 9.32 31.34 -7.51
CA GLU A 147 8.03 30.66 -7.35
C GLU A 147 7.45 30.11 -8.66
N LYS A 148 7.50 30.88 -9.75
CA LYS A 148 7.06 30.42 -11.09
C LYS A 148 7.76 29.15 -11.58
N THR A 149 8.96 28.87 -11.08
CA THR A 149 9.68 27.62 -11.37
C THR A 149 9.09 26.46 -10.59
N VAL A 150 8.77 26.69 -9.32
CA VAL A 150 8.09 25.72 -8.46
C VAL A 150 6.71 25.37 -9.02
N GLU A 151 5.91 26.38 -9.40
CA GLU A 151 4.59 26.18 -10.04
C GLU A 151 4.69 25.31 -11.30
N LEU A 152 5.68 25.58 -12.15
CA LEU A 152 5.89 24.82 -13.39
C LEU A 152 6.24 23.35 -13.09
N ILE A 153 7.14 23.12 -12.13
CA ILE A 153 7.55 21.76 -11.74
C ILE A 153 6.36 20.99 -11.17
N LEU A 154 5.60 21.60 -10.26
CA LEU A 154 4.39 20.99 -9.69
C LEU A 154 3.33 20.70 -10.75
N LYS A 155 3.08 21.65 -11.67
CA LYS A 155 2.15 21.44 -12.77
C LYS A 155 2.55 20.24 -13.64
N ASN A 156 3.83 20.14 -14.00
CA ASN A 156 4.35 19.05 -14.82
C ASN A 156 4.27 17.71 -14.06
N TYR A 157 4.61 17.70 -12.77
CA TYR A 157 4.49 16.53 -11.90
C TYR A 157 3.03 16.07 -11.79
N ASN A 158 2.11 16.97 -11.45
CA ASN A 158 0.69 16.64 -11.28
C ASN A 158 0.06 16.14 -12.59
N THR A 159 0.44 16.72 -13.73
CA THR A 159 0.02 16.22 -15.05
C THR A 159 0.52 14.80 -15.29
N TYR A 160 1.81 14.56 -15.04
CA TYR A 160 2.42 13.25 -15.21
C TYR A 160 1.80 12.18 -14.31
N ILE A 161 1.60 12.46 -13.02
CA ILE A 161 0.98 11.50 -12.09
C ILE A 161 -0.45 11.16 -12.52
N LYS A 162 -1.22 12.16 -12.98
CA LYS A 162 -2.58 11.93 -13.48
C LYS A 162 -2.58 11.05 -14.73
N GLU A 163 -1.72 11.33 -15.69
CA GLU A 163 -1.58 10.52 -16.92
C GLU A 163 -1.09 9.11 -16.61
N LEU A 164 -0.09 8.98 -15.71
CA LEU A 164 0.44 7.69 -15.28
C LEU A 164 -0.63 6.85 -14.58
N LYS A 165 -1.43 7.44 -13.68
CA LYS A 165 -2.56 6.76 -13.03
C LYS A 165 -3.52 6.19 -14.08
N THR A 166 -3.94 7.01 -15.05
CA THR A 166 -4.82 6.55 -16.13
C THR A 166 -4.19 5.44 -16.96
N HIS A 167 -2.89 5.53 -17.27
CA HIS A 167 -2.20 4.50 -18.03
C HIS A 167 -2.13 3.16 -17.27
N LEU A 168 -1.81 3.20 -15.97
CA LEU A 168 -1.81 2.03 -15.08
C LEU A 168 -3.21 1.41 -14.99
N GLU A 169 -4.26 2.21 -14.81
CA GLU A 169 -5.64 1.75 -14.75
C GLU A 169 -6.08 1.04 -16.03
N VAL A 170 -5.75 1.61 -17.20
CA VAL A 170 -6.09 1.02 -18.50
C VAL A 170 -5.37 -0.32 -18.68
N ASN A 171 -4.06 -0.38 -18.45
CA ASN A 171 -3.28 -1.61 -18.60
C ASN A 171 -3.74 -2.69 -17.60
N ALA A 172 -3.92 -2.33 -16.32
CA ALA A 172 -4.42 -3.25 -15.29
C ALA A 172 -5.81 -3.77 -15.62
N LYS A 173 -6.71 -2.93 -16.14
CA LYS A 173 -8.05 -3.33 -16.55
C LYS A 173 -8.01 -4.33 -17.72
N GLU A 174 -7.12 -4.14 -18.70
CA GLU A 174 -6.97 -5.08 -19.80
C GLU A 174 -6.56 -6.48 -19.34
N LYS A 175 -5.78 -6.58 -18.26
CA LYS A 175 -5.29 -7.85 -17.69
C LYS A 175 -6.23 -8.47 -16.66
N LEU A 176 -6.89 -7.65 -15.84
CA LEU A 176 -7.77 -8.11 -14.75
C LEU A 176 -9.24 -8.25 -15.16
N HIS A 177 -9.65 -7.52 -16.20
CA HIS A 177 -11.04 -7.38 -16.64
C HIS A 177 -12.02 -6.84 -15.57
N ASP A 178 -11.49 -6.17 -14.54
CA ASP A 178 -12.25 -5.57 -13.44
C ASP A 178 -11.75 -4.16 -13.16
N TRP A 179 -12.65 -3.17 -13.26
CA TRP A 179 -12.32 -1.76 -13.04
C TRP A 179 -11.94 -1.44 -11.59
N ALA A 180 -12.61 -2.04 -10.61
CA ALA A 180 -12.35 -1.76 -9.21
C ALA A 180 -10.99 -2.33 -8.78
N LEU A 181 -10.64 -3.52 -9.28
CA LEU A 181 -9.31 -4.09 -9.07
C LEU A 181 -8.22 -3.31 -9.81
N ALA A 182 -8.49 -2.81 -11.01
CA ALA A 182 -7.54 -1.99 -11.76
C ALA A 182 -7.23 -0.65 -11.07
N GLU A 183 -8.25 0.05 -10.57
CA GLU A 183 -8.06 1.29 -9.80
C GLU A 183 -7.27 1.04 -8.51
N LYS A 184 -7.61 -0.04 -7.80
CA LYS A 184 -6.88 -0.47 -6.60
C LYS A 184 -5.41 -0.76 -6.92
N MET A 185 -5.14 -1.48 -8.00
CA MET A 185 -3.79 -1.83 -8.42
C MET A 185 -2.98 -0.59 -8.80
N ALA A 186 -3.55 0.33 -9.58
CA ALA A 186 -2.89 1.59 -9.93
C ALA A 186 -2.54 2.42 -8.69
N LYS A 187 -3.45 2.47 -7.71
CA LYS A 187 -3.20 3.11 -6.41
C LYS A 187 -2.07 2.46 -5.64
N GLU A 188 -2.07 1.13 -5.51
CA GLU A 188 -1.01 0.38 -4.83
C GLU A 188 0.36 0.59 -5.48
N ILE A 189 0.44 0.54 -6.82
CA ILE A 189 1.68 0.79 -7.56
C ILE A 189 2.19 2.20 -7.26
N LEU A 190 1.35 3.23 -7.37
CA LEU A 190 1.76 4.62 -7.11
C LEU A 190 2.25 4.82 -5.67
N GLU A 191 1.57 4.22 -4.68
CA GLU A 191 1.98 4.25 -3.28
C GLU A 191 3.32 3.54 -3.03
N GLU A 192 3.57 2.39 -3.69
CA GLU A 192 4.84 1.67 -3.64
C GLU A 192 6.02 2.52 -4.14
N PHE A 193 5.77 3.42 -5.09
CA PHE A 193 6.76 4.38 -5.58
C PHE A 193 6.75 5.74 -4.84
N GLY A 194 6.01 5.86 -3.73
CA GLY A 194 6.01 7.05 -2.87
C GLY A 194 5.09 8.19 -3.31
N VAL A 195 4.15 7.92 -4.22
CA VAL A 195 3.15 8.89 -4.69
C VAL A 195 1.88 8.73 -3.85
N ASP A 196 1.55 9.76 -3.06
CA ASP A 196 0.26 9.80 -2.35
C ASP A 196 -0.88 10.08 -3.33
N THR A 197 -1.78 9.11 -3.44
CA THR A 197 -2.95 9.17 -4.32
C THR A 197 -4.18 9.76 -3.64
N ASN A 198 -4.17 9.94 -2.31
CA ASN A 198 -5.32 10.49 -1.58
C ASN A 198 -5.57 11.98 -1.90
N ARG A 199 -4.61 12.65 -2.53
CA ARG A 199 -4.72 14.04 -3.00
C ARG A 199 -5.41 14.18 -4.37
N PHE A 200 -5.66 13.08 -5.08
CA PHE A 200 -6.21 13.05 -6.44
C PHE A 200 -7.56 12.31 -6.55
N LEU A 201 -8.17 11.97 -5.41
CA LEU A 201 -9.54 11.42 -5.28
C LEU A 201 -10.49 12.54 -4.83
#